data_AF-A0A9D7NVB7-F1
#
_entry.id   AF-A0A9D7NVB7-F1
#
_cell.length_a   1.000
_cell.length_b   1.000
_cell.length_c   1.000
_cell.angle_alpha   90.00
_cell.angle_beta   90.00
_cell.angle_gamma   90.00
#
_symmetry.space_group_name_H-M   'P 1'
#
loop_
_entity.id
_entity.type
_entity.pdbx_description
1 polymer ?
#
loop_
_entity_poly.entity_id
_entity_poly.type
_entity_poly.pdbx_seq_one_letter_code
_entity_poly.pdbx_strand_id
1 'polypeptide(L)'
;MPKKSVLPHLIVAAISAGASAEGFAAVDAAQQVDISILTERAAAGDPKAQRELAYAFIEGRGDGLSQTPARGYAILAQSMMDGTIRPSDAFRLAGFYEREHNLRESARWYRASALAGHTGAQIKVATMLFTSSTNPALTAANQQKAKRQGLALLKHAANAGNPDAAYALAVRYREGNGIDRDEKEAERYLAQAADKGNPQAAYERAEMLMASVGGRRSGRALHYLALAANGGEAKAATMLVDHYLSTHTRNLDLAHRWAERAEALGNNEPLVRVETAIEAETMIQFAATELEPVLDEPAIEATTQGAEVQLSLDDGVAFASAQRYAHPAITLQAPSQPASTVAVASQPDDGVRQEVQALQGKLDSFEKEMAELRNQLAERDRLMAEYRLRAEQAEQQAVALAGQAEAQRKNASGLNAMRANDHAAALRRFREAADLGNAQAMNNLAMMYMRGQGVPVSMDKAVDYFSQSANLGNAIAATNLGAIYARGLGVPLDLALAKNWYQKAADLGHLGAQNELRRMGSPVTREAIPSIASK
;
A
#
# COMPACT_ATOMS: atom_id res chain seq x y z
N MET A 1 6.13 23.39 29.66
CA MET A 1 5.30 22.21 29.29
C MET A 1 4.14 22.10 30.27
N PRO A 2 2.99 21.47 29.95
CA PRO A 2 2.45 21.12 28.62
C PRO A 2 0.92 21.42 28.49
N LYS A 3 0.39 21.33 27.25
CA LYS A 3 -0.89 20.67 26.88
C LYS A 3 -1.02 20.75 25.36
N LYS A 4 -0.53 19.70 24.67
CA LYS A 4 -1.34 18.69 23.97
C LYS A 4 -2.29 19.31 22.93
N SER A 5 -1.85 19.26 21.67
CA SER A 5 -2.69 19.38 20.48
C SER A 5 -3.78 18.31 20.52
N VAL A 6 -5.00 18.72 20.87
CA VAL A 6 -6.21 17.91 20.70
C VAL A 6 -6.81 18.30 19.36
N LEU A 7 -6.35 17.67 18.28
CA LEU A 7 -6.91 17.89 16.93
C LEU A 7 -6.83 16.63 16.03
N PRO A 8 -7.06 15.42 16.59
CA PRO A 8 -7.77 14.39 15.83
C PRO A 8 -9.15 13.99 16.40
N HIS A 9 -9.51 14.45 17.60
CA HIS A 9 -10.71 13.93 18.29
C HIS A 9 -12.04 14.62 17.95
N LEU A 10 -12.03 15.81 17.31
CA LEU A 10 -13.27 16.52 16.97
C LEU A 10 -13.99 15.95 15.75
N ILE A 11 -13.29 15.29 14.83
CA ILE A 11 -13.92 14.65 13.65
C ILE A 11 -14.51 13.28 14.04
N VAL A 12 -13.91 12.57 15.00
CA VAL A 12 -14.40 11.26 15.46
C VAL A 12 -15.59 11.38 16.43
N ALA A 13 -15.69 12.48 17.19
CA ALA A 13 -16.83 12.72 18.08
C ALA A 13 -18.12 13.10 17.32
N ALA A 14 -18.01 13.79 16.19
CA ALA A 14 -19.18 14.18 15.39
C ALA A 14 -19.81 13.00 14.61
N ILE A 15 -19.05 11.92 14.37
CA ILE A 15 -19.54 10.72 13.67
C ILE A 15 -20.16 9.71 14.65
N SER A 16 -19.84 9.80 15.95
CA SER A 16 -20.30 8.83 16.98
C SER A 16 -21.45 9.31 17.86
N ALA A 17 -21.82 10.59 17.81
CA ALA A 17 -23.04 11.10 18.43
C ALA A 17 -23.86 11.80 17.34
N GLY A 18 -24.98 11.21 16.92
CA GLY A 18 -25.84 11.71 15.84
C GLY A 18 -26.29 13.15 16.08
N ALA A 19 -25.45 14.11 15.66
CA ALA A 19 -25.70 15.53 15.79
C ALA A 19 -26.57 15.99 14.61
N SER A 20 -27.65 16.70 14.96
CA SER A 20 -28.56 17.35 14.03
C SER A 20 -27.84 18.34 13.12
N ALA A 21 -28.48 18.69 12.00
CA ALA A 21 -28.00 19.60 10.95
C ALA A 21 -27.41 20.94 11.45
N GLU A 22 -27.71 21.37 12.68
CA GLU A 22 -27.16 22.57 13.32
C GLU A 22 -25.66 22.46 13.67
N GLY A 23 -25.14 21.25 13.90
CA GLY A 23 -23.71 21.02 14.18
C GLY A 23 -22.80 21.22 12.96
N PHE A 24 -23.31 20.99 11.75
CA PHE A 24 -22.59 21.26 10.50
C PHE A 24 -22.62 22.75 10.14
N ALA A 25 -23.73 23.45 10.40
CA ALA A 25 -23.85 24.89 10.15
C ALA A 25 -22.89 25.73 11.02
N ALA A 26 -22.59 25.29 12.25
CA ALA A 26 -21.65 25.98 13.14
C ALA A 26 -20.17 25.85 12.70
N VAL A 27 -19.81 24.79 11.97
CA VAL A 27 -18.46 24.62 11.39
C VAL A 27 -18.31 25.45 10.10
N ASP A 28 -19.39 25.60 9.33
CA ASP A 28 -19.43 26.46 8.14
C ASP A 28 -19.32 27.96 8.50
N ALA A 29 -19.98 28.40 9.59
CA ALA A 29 -19.92 29.77 10.07
C ALA A 29 -18.53 30.18 10.59
N ALA A 30 -17.70 29.22 11.04
CA ALA A 30 -16.31 29.48 11.46
C ALA A 30 -15.31 29.52 10.28
N GLN A 31 -15.71 29.08 9.09
CA GLN A 31 -14.91 29.10 7.86
C GLN A 31 -15.33 30.16 6.83
N GLN A 32 -16.37 30.96 7.12
CA GLN A 32 -16.67 32.16 6.35
C GLN A 32 -15.56 33.18 6.54
N VAL A 33 -14.56 33.11 5.66
CA VAL A 33 -13.60 34.18 5.47
C VAL A 33 -14.40 35.40 5.04
N ASP A 34 -14.42 36.45 5.86
CA ASP A 34 -15.14 37.67 5.53
C ASP A 34 -14.50 38.33 4.30
N ILE A 35 -15.12 38.08 3.13
CA ILE A 35 -14.63 38.54 1.83
C ILE A 35 -14.55 40.06 1.78
N SER A 36 -15.36 40.78 2.57
CA SER A 36 -15.31 42.24 2.65
C SER A 36 -13.96 42.71 3.23
N ILE A 37 -13.53 42.14 4.35
CA ILE A 37 -12.24 42.42 5.00
C ILE A 37 -11.07 42.02 4.09
N LEU A 38 -11.17 40.88 3.40
CA LEU A 38 -10.16 40.46 2.43
C LEU A 38 -10.07 41.43 1.25
N THR A 39 -11.20 41.95 0.76
CA THR A 39 -11.25 42.88 -0.37
C THR A 39 -10.59 44.20 -0.02
N GLU A 40 -10.85 44.75 1.17
CA GLU A 40 -10.20 45.98 1.64
C GLU A 40 -8.69 45.82 1.78
N ARG A 41 -8.23 44.72 2.39
CA ARG A 41 -6.80 44.43 2.54
C ARG A 41 -6.12 44.18 1.19
N ALA A 42 -6.79 43.50 0.27
CA ALA A 42 -6.28 43.28 -1.08
C ALA A 42 -6.15 44.60 -1.86
N ALA A 43 -7.12 45.50 -1.72
CA ALA A 43 -7.08 46.85 -2.29
C ALA A 43 -5.99 47.73 -1.67
N ALA A 44 -5.66 47.52 -0.39
CA ALA A 44 -4.54 48.15 0.30
C ALA A 44 -3.15 47.59 -0.10
N GLY A 45 -3.10 46.62 -1.02
CA GLY A 45 -1.85 46.06 -1.54
C GLY A 45 -1.24 44.92 -0.72
N ASP A 46 -1.99 44.31 0.21
CA ASP A 46 -1.51 43.14 0.98
C ASP A 46 -1.44 41.89 0.07
N PRO A 47 -0.24 41.36 -0.26
CA PRO A 47 -0.10 40.23 -1.17
C PRO A 47 -0.69 38.93 -0.62
N LYS A 48 -0.83 38.80 0.71
CA LYS A 48 -1.50 37.64 1.32
C LYS A 48 -3.00 37.75 1.12
N ALA A 49 -3.58 38.92 1.40
CA ALA A 49 -5.01 39.15 1.22
C ALA A 49 -5.45 39.03 -0.24
N GLN A 50 -4.65 39.55 -1.19
CA GLN A 50 -4.92 39.38 -2.63
C GLN A 50 -5.02 37.91 -3.04
N ARG A 51 -4.16 37.04 -2.51
CA ARG A 51 -4.20 35.59 -2.82
C ARG A 51 -5.38 34.89 -2.17
N GLU A 52 -5.65 35.14 -0.90
CA GLU A 52 -6.79 34.54 -0.21
C GLU A 52 -8.10 34.93 -0.90
N LEU A 53 -8.22 36.21 -1.29
CA LEU A 53 -9.35 36.71 -2.07
C LEU A 53 -9.45 36.02 -3.43
N ALA A 54 -8.32 35.83 -4.10
CA ALA A 54 -8.30 35.16 -5.38
C ALA A 54 -8.71 33.68 -5.30
N TYR A 55 -8.27 32.94 -4.28
CA TYR A 55 -8.72 31.56 -4.07
C TYR A 55 -10.20 31.50 -3.72
N ALA A 56 -10.69 32.41 -2.88
CA ALA A 56 -12.11 32.51 -2.55
C ALA A 56 -12.97 32.67 -3.82
N PHE A 57 -12.55 33.53 -4.77
CA PHE A 57 -13.25 33.68 -6.05
C PHE A 57 -13.11 32.47 -6.98
N ILE A 58 -11.94 31.80 -6.99
CA ILE A 58 -11.74 30.59 -7.81
C ILE A 58 -12.61 29.43 -7.31
N GLU A 59 -12.78 29.31 -6.00
CA GLU A 59 -13.56 28.25 -5.36
C GLU A 59 -15.04 28.62 -5.20
N GLY A 60 -15.45 29.79 -5.67
CA GLY A 60 -16.84 30.24 -5.67
C GLY A 60 -17.39 30.59 -4.28
N ARG A 61 -16.54 30.89 -3.30
CA ARG A 61 -16.92 31.11 -1.89
C ARG A 61 -17.47 32.52 -1.60
N GLY A 62 -18.10 33.20 -2.56
CA GLY A 62 -18.53 34.61 -2.43
C GLY A 62 -20.00 34.89 -2.74
N ASP A 63 -20.51 35.99 -2.17
CA ASP A 63 -21.91 36.42 -2.27
C ASP A 63 -22.25 36.98 -3.67
N GLY A 64 -22.59 36.09 -4.59
CA GLY A 64 -23.43 36.39 -5.77
C GLY A 64 -22.75 36.95 -7.02
N LEU A 65 -23.18 36.39 -8.17
CA LEU A 65 -23.26 36.83 -9.59
C LEU A 65 -22.24 37.80 -10.25
N SER A 66 -21.30 38.44 -9.53
CA SER A 66 -20.27 39.35 -10.10
C SER A 66 -18.82 38.86 -9.91
N GLN A 67 -18.65 37.67 -9.33
CA GLN A 67 -17.37 37.16 -8.84
C GLN A 67 -17.07 35.82 -9.49
N THR A 68 -16.67 35.86 -10.76
CA THR A 68 -16.32 34.66 -11.52
C THR A 68 -14.91 34.17 -11.16
N PRO A 69 -14.61 32.88 -11.34
CA PRO A 69 -13.24 32.35 -11.22
C PRO A 69 -12.22 33.17 -12.03
N ALA A 70 -12.63 33.74 -13.17
CA ALA A 70 -11.81 34.63 -13.99
C ALA A 70 -11.29 35.86 -13.21
N ARG A 71 -12.10 36.45 -12.31
CA ARG A 71 -11.68 37.56 -11.45
C ARG A 71 -10.63 37.12 -10.44
N GLY A 72 -10.77 35.94 -9.86
CA GLY A 72 -9.74 35.35 -8.99
C GLY A 72 -8.43 35.13 -9.74
N TYR A 73 -8.48 34.56 -10.94
CA TYR A 73 -7.30 34.38 -11.77
C TYR A 73 -6.63 35.70 -12.21
N ALA A 74 -7.41 36.76 -12.45
CA ALA A 74 -6.86 38.09 -12.73
C ALA A 74 -6.10 38.68 -11.54
N ILE A 75 -6.64 38.54 -10.33
CA ILE A 75 -5.98 38.98 -9.08
C ILE A 75 -4.69 38.19 -8.85
N LEU A 76 -4.69 36.86 -9.06
CA LEU A 76 -3.48 36.05 -9.00
C LEU A 76 -2.43 36.51 -10.02
N ALA A 77 -2.84 36.77 -11.26
CA ALA A 77 -1.94 37.23 -12.31
C ALA A 77 -1.25 38.54 -11.94
N GLN A 78 -2.01 39.51 -11.42
CA GLN A 78 -1.50 40.81 -10.99
C GLN A 78 -0.56 40.69 -9.78
N SER A 79 -0.96 39.94 -8.75
CA SER A 79 -0.14 39.69 -7.56
C SER A 79 1.23 39.08 -7.89
N MET A 80 1.29 38.22 -8.93
CA MET A 80 2.54 37.62 -9.40
C MET A 80 3.41 38.56 -10.25
N MET A 81 2.84 39.61 -10.86
CA MET A 81 3.63 40.63 -11.55
C MET A 81 4.35 41.56 -10.57
N ASP A 82 3.74 41.78 -9.39
CA ASP A 82 4.23 42.71 -8.37
C ASP A 82 5.13 42.04 -7.31
N GLY A 83 5.38 40.73 -7.39
CA GLY A 83 6.08 39.96 -6.35
C GLY A 83 6.73 38.65 -6.81
N THR A 84 7.02 37.74 -5.85
CA THR A 84 7.65 36.44 -6.14
C THR A 84 6.65 35.44 -6.73
N ILE A 85 6.96 34.89 -7.90
CA ILE A 85 6.16 33.85 -8.55
C ILE A 85 6.13 32.59 -7.69
N ARG A 86 4.94 32.20 -7.21
CA ARG A 86 4.73 30.89 -6.60
C ARG A 86 4.51 29.84 -7.69
N PRO A 87 5.28 28.74 -7.72
CA PRO A 87 5.21 27.78 -8.80
C PRO A 87 3.80 27.17 -8.98
N SER A 88 3.10 26.88 -7.87
CA SER A 88 1.73 26.32 -7.88
C SER A 88 0.69 27.29 -8.44
N ASP A 89 0.82 28.59 -8.14
CA ASP A 89 -0.15 29.61 -8.54
C ASP A 89 -0.04 29.90 -10.04
N ALA A 90 1.20 30.01 -10.52
CA ALA A 90 1.48 30.10 -11.95
C ALA A 90 0.99 28.86 -12.71
N PHE A 91 1.10 27.66 -12.14
CA PHE A 91 0.57 26.43 -12.76
C PHE A 91 -0.96 26.45 -12.85
N ARG A 92 -1.66 26.85 -11.77
CA ARG A 92 -3.12 26.98 -11.76
C ARG A 92 -3.61 28.00 -12.78
N LEU A 93 -2.94 29.15 -12.83
CA LEU A 93 -3.26 30.21 -13.79
C LEU A 93 -3.03 29.75 -15.24
N ALA A 94 -1.95 28.99 -15.50
CA ALA A 94 -1.71 28.41 -16.81
C ALA A 94 -2.83 27.44 -17.25
N GLY A 95 -3.32 26.61 -16.33
CA GLY A 95 -4.44 25.69 -16.58
C GLY A 95 -5.78 26.41 -16.79
N PHE A 96 -5.99 27.57 -16.15
CA PHE A 96 -7.14 28.43 -16.46
C PHE A 96 -7.09 28.95 -17.90
N TYR A 97 -5.97 29.57 -18.30
CA TYR A 97 -5.82 30.05 -19.68
C TYR A 97 -5.87 28.92 -20.72
N GLU A 98 -5.46 27.70 -20.36
CA GLU A 98 -5.60 26.50 -21.21
C GLU A 98 -7.08 26.19 -21.48
N ARG A 99 -7.94 26.22 -20.45
CA ARG A 99 -9.39 26.02 -20.58
C ARG A 99 -10.10 27.14 -21.34
N GLU A 100 -9.63 28.37 -21.18
CA GLU A 100 -10.12 29.54 -21.94
C GLU A 100 -9.56 29.60 -23.37
N HIS A 101 -8.86 28.54 -23.82
CA HIS A 101 -8.23 28.45 -25.14
C HIS A 101 -7.20 29.57 -25.44
N ASN A 102 -6.73 30.30 -24.43
CA ASN A 102 -5.63 31.27 -24.55
C ASN A 102 -4.28 30.56 -24.39
N LEU A 103 -3.87 29.84 -25.43
CA LEU A 103 -2.66 29.02 -25.42
C LEU A 103 -1.37 29.83 -25.22
N ARG A 104 -1.35 31.11 -25.64
CA ARG A 104 -0.18 31.98 -25.50
C ARG A 104 0.09 32.31 -24.03
N GLU A 105 -0.93 32.76 -23.30
CA GLU A 105 -0.79 33.03 -21.87
C GLU A 105 -0.61 31.73 -21.07
N SER A 106 -1.32 30.66 -21.44
CA SER A 106 -1.13 29.34 -20.84
C SER A 106 0.33 28.89 -20.92
N ALA A 107 0.94 28.92 -22.10
CA ALA A 107 2.33 28.54 -22.28
C ALA A 107 3.32 29.45 -21.52
N ARG A 108 3.03 30.75 -21.44
CA ARG A 108 3.84 31.71 -20.66
C ARG A 108 3.84 31.34 -19.18
N TRP A 109 2.68 31.10 -18.60
CA TRP A 109 2.55 30.76 -17.18
C TRP A 109 3.06 29.35 -16.85
N TYR A 110 2.85 28.37 -17.72
CA TYR A 110 3.48 27.05 -17.56
C TYR A 110 5.01 27.13 -17.57
N ARG A 111 5.61 27.95 -18.44
CA ARG A 111 7.07 28.18 -18.45
C ARG A 111 7.56 28.85 -17.18
N ALA A 112 6.88 29.91 -16.73
CA ALA A 112 7.23 30.59 -15.50
C ALA A 112 7.18 29.64 -14.28
N SER A 113 6.11 28.85 -14.19
CA SER A 113 5.95 27.82 -13.16
C SER A 113 7.03 26.72 -13.23
N ALA A 114 7.37 26.25 -14.43
CA ALA A 114 8.38 25.23 -14.63
C ALA A 114 9.80 25.72 -14.25
N LEU A 115 10.14 26.96 -14.59
CA LEU A 115 11.39 27.61 -14.20
C LEU A 115 11.49 27.80 -12.68
N ALA A 116 10.36 28.04 -12.02
CA ALA A 116 10.28 28.14 -10.57
C ALA A 116 10.28 26.75 -9.87
N GLY A 117 10.38 25.65 -10.62
CA GLY A 117 10.56 24.30 -10.08
C GLY A 117 9.30 23.45 -9.94
N HIS A 118 8.14 23.88 -10.44
CA HIS A 118 6.92 23.08 -10.36
C HIS A 118 6.99 21.86 -11.30
N THR A 119 7.03 20.65 -10.76
CA THR A 119 7.23 19.43 -11.56
C THR A 119 6.08 19.16 -12.55
N GLY A 120 4.83 19.43 -12.18
CA GLY A 120 3.69 19.31 -13.11
C GLY A 120 3.78 20.29 -14.28
N ALA A 121 4.33 21.49 -14.04
CA ALA A 121 4.55 22.47 -15.09
C ALA A 121 5.70 22.06 -16.00
N GLN A 122 6.77 21.48 -15.43
CA GLN A 122 7.89 20.93 -16.17
C GLN A 122 7.42 19.82 -17.14
N ILE A 123 6.50 18.95 -16.72
CA ILE A 123 5.87 17.95 -17.59
C ILE A 123 5.09 18.63 -18.72
N LYS A 124 4.19 19.58 -18.41
CA LYS A 124 3.42 20.31 -19.43
C LYS A 124 4.31 21.01 -20.46
N VAL A 125 5.33 21.74 -20.00
CA VAL A 125 6.29 22.44 -20.88
C VAL A 125 7.11 21.43 -21.69
N ALA A 126 7.53 20.32 -21.09
CA ALA A 126 8.24 19.27 -21.81
C ALA A 126 7.37 18.69 -22.93
N THR A 127 6.10 18.38 -22.67
CA THR A 127 5.14 17.92 -23.68
C THR A 127 5.02 18.92 -24.83
N MET A 128 4.85 20.22 -24.53
CA MET A 128 4.83 21.27 -25.56
C MET A 128 6.12 21.30 -26.39
N LEU A 129 7.28 21.14 -25.75
CA LEU A 129 8.57 21.11 -26.45
C LEU A 129 8.70 19.88 -27.35
N PHE A 130 8.29 18.70 -26.89
CA PHE A 130 8.29 17.49 -27.71
C PHE A 130 7.33 17.61 -28.90
N THR A 131 6.11 18.10 -28.69
CA THR A 131 5.17 18.38 -29.78
C THR A 131 5.73 19.42 -30.75
N SER A 132 6.37 20.48 -30.26
CA SER A 132 7.00 21.47 -31.14
C SER A 132 8.16 20.87 -31.95
N SER A 133 8.87 19.89 -31.40
CA SER A 133 10.03 19.26 -32.05
C SER A 133 9.67 18.41 -33.27
N THR A 134 8.39 18.04 -33.42
CA THR A 134 7.89 17.34 -34.61
C THR A 134 7.38 18.30 -35.68
N ASN A 135 7.43 19.62 -35.45
CA ASN A 135 6.99 20.61 -36.43
C ASN A 135 8.00 20.70 -37.59
N PRO A 136 7.60 20.37 -38.84
CA PRO A 136 8.49 20.40 -39.99
C PRO A 136 8.96 21.82 -40.36
N ALA A 137 8.26 22.87 -39.89
CA ALA A 137 8.67 24.26 -40.11
C ALA A 137 9.91 24.68 -39.27
N LEU A 138 10.29 23.90 -38.25
CA LEU A 138 11.50 24.15 -37.48
C LEU A 138 12.74 23.56 -38.17
N THR A 139 13.87 24.25 -38.07
CA THR A 139 15.16 23.69 -38.46
C THR A 139 15.50 22.46 -37.62
N ALA A 140 16.26 21.51 -38.16
CA ALA A 140 16.71 20.32 -37.43
C ALA A 140 17.42 20.68 -36.11
N ALA A 141 18.20 21.76 -36.09
CA ALA A 141 18.85 22.26 -34.88
C ALA A 141 17.85 22.71 -33.80
N ASN A 142 16.75 23.39 -34.20
CA ASN A 142 15.71 23.84 -33.28
C ASN A 142 14.83 22.68 -32.79
N GLN A 143 14.53 21.70 -33.65
CA GLN A 143 13.86 20.47 -33.25
C GLN A 143 14.70 19.72 -32.20
N GLN A 144 16.00 19.57 -32.44
CA GLN A 144 16.91 18.91 -31.49
C GLN A 144 17.10 19.71 -30.19
N LYS A 145 17.05 21.03 -30.25
CA LYS A 145 17.07 21.89 -29.06
C LYS A 145 15.81 21.67 -28.21
N ALA A 146 14.63 21.65 -28.83
CA ALA A 146 13.37 21.42 -28.14
C ALA A 146 13.33 20.03 -27.46
N LYS A 147 13.78 18.98 -28.16
CA LYS A 147 13.95 17.62 -27.59
C LYS A 147 14.82 17.61 -26.34
N ARG A 148 16.02 18.21 -26.43
CA ARG A 148 16.96 18.29 -25.30
C ARG A 148 16.39 19.05 -24.11
N GLN A 149 15.70 20.17 -24.35
CA GLN A 149 15.07 20.97 -23.29
C GLN A 149 13.91 20.21 -22.64
N GLY A 150 13.05 19.54 -23.42
CA GLY A 150 11.97 18.71 -22.89
C GLY A 150 12.49 17.55 -22.04
N LEU A 151 13.56 16.89 -22.50
CA LEU A 151 14.19 15.81 -21.74
C LEU A 151 14.79 16.29 -20.42
N ALA A 152 15.45 17.46 -20.42
CA ALA A 152 16.04 18.04 -19.21
C ALA A 152 14.96 18.36 -18.15
N LEU A 153 13.81 18.90 -18.59
CA LEU A 153 12.69 19.20 -17.70
C LEU A 153 12.07 17.92 -17.11
N LEU A 154 11.85 16.88 -17.92
CA LEU A 154 11.34 15.60 -17.41
C LEU A 154 12.32 14.94 -16.44
N LYS A 155 13.63 14.93 -16.75
CA LYS A 155 14.66 14.40 -15.85
C LYS A 155 14.71 15.16 -14.53
N HIS A 156 14.62 16.48 -14.57
CA HIS A 156 14.54 17.29 -13.37
C HIS A 156 13.31 16.92 -12.51
N ALA A 157 12.12 16.86 -13.13
CA ALA A 157 10.88 16.50 -12.43
C ALA A 157 10.92 15.07 -11.86
N ALA A 158 11.44 14.10 -12.61
CA ALA A 158 11.59 12.72 -12.17
C ALA A 158 12.59 12.59 -11.00
N ASN A 159 13.71 13.30 -11.06
CA ASN A 159 14.71 13.34 -9.97
C ASN A 159 14.17 14.04 -8.71
N ALA A 160 13.26 15.00 -8.88
CA ALA A 160 12.50 15.60 -7.78
C ALA A 160 11.43 14.64 -7.20
N GLY A 161 11.31 13.42 -7.72
CA GLY A 161 10.42 12.38 -7.21
C GLY A 161 9.02 12.39 -7.82
N ASN A 162 8.79 13.12 -8.92
CA ASN A 162 7.48 13.14 -9.56
C ASN A 162 7.25 11.84 -10.39
N PRO A 163 6.23 11.02 -10.05
CA PRO A 163 6.00 9.72 -10.68
C PRO A 163 5.57 9.84 -12.15
N ASP A 164 4.79 10.87 -12.50
CA ASP A 164 4.30 11.08 -13.88
C ASP A 164 5.42 11.51 -14.82
N ALA A 165 6.39 12.28 -14.32
CA ALA A 165 7.58 12.65 -15.09
C ALA A 165 8.47 11.43 -15.37
N ALA A 166 8.64 10.54 -14.37
CA ALA A 166 9.36 9.28 -14.56
C ALA A 166 8.63 8.39 -15.59
N TYR A 167 7.30 8.26 -15.49
CA TYR A 167 6.53 7.50 -16.48
C TYR A 167 6.65 8.10 -17.89
N ALA A 168 6.56 9.42 -18.02
CA ALA A 168 6.75 10.11 -19.30
C ALA A 168 8.16 9.89 -19.91
N LEU A 169 9.20 9.77 -19.08
CA LEU A 169 10.54 9.39 -19.56
C LEU A 169 10.56 7.94 -20.03
N ALA A 170 9.95 7.03 -19.28
CA ALA A 170 9.90 5.62 -19.63
C ALA A 170 9.30 5.38 -21.01
N VAL A 171 8.13 5.98 -21.27
CA VAL A 171 7.44 5.90 -22.57
C VAL A 171 8.33 6.43 -23.69
N ARG A 172 9.01 7.56 -23.48
CA ARG A 172 9.86 8.17 -24.51
C ARG A 172 11.10 7.35 -24.83
N TYR A 173 11.76 6.78 -23.83
CA TYR A 173 12.91 5.91 -24.02
C TYR A 173 12.52 4.60 -24.72
N ARG A 174 11.32 4.09 -24.44
CA ARG A 174 10.77 2.90 -25.11
C ARG A 174 10.45 3.16 -26.58
N GLU A 175 9.78 4.27 -26.88
CA GLU A 175 9.31 4.59 -28.23
C GLU A 175 10.38 5.23 -29.13
N GLY A 176 11.46 5.76 -28.56
CA GLY A 176 12.42 6.60 -29.29
C GLY A 176 11.85 7.97 -29.69
N ASN A 177 10.75 8.40 -29.04
CA ASN A 177 10.01 9.61 -29.38
C ASN A 177 10.73 10.88 -28.90
N GLY A 178 11.69 11.32 -29.71
CA GLY A 178 12.50 12.52 -29.48
C GLY A 178 13.83 12.28 -28.76
N ILE A 179 14.17 11.02 -28.49
CA ILE A 179 15.44 10.55 -27.93
C ILE A 179 15.77 9.18 -28.53
N ASP A 180 17.04 8.75 -28.45
CA ASP A 180 17.39 7.40 -28.89
C ASP A 180 16.66 6.36 -28.04
N ARG A 181 16.17 5.31 -28.69
CA ARG A 181 15.49 4.20 -28.01
C ARG A 181 16.48 3.51 -27.07
N ASP A 182 16.10 3.39 -25.81
CA ASP A 182 16.89 2.73 -24.76
C ASP A 182 15.94 1.98 -23.82
N GLU A 183 15.79 0.69 -24.06
CA GLU A 183 14.87 -0.17 -23.31
C GLU A 183 15.27 -0.26 -21.82
N LYS A 184 16.57 -0.20 -21.52
CA LYS A 184 17.08 -0.32 -20.15
C LYS A 184 16.76 0.93 -19.34
N GLU A 185 16.94 2.10 -19.94
CA GLU A 185 16.51 3.36 -19.32
C GLU A 185 14.99 3.44 -19.21
N ALA A 186 14.25 2.95 -20.21
CA ALA A 186 12.80 2.86 -20.17
C ALA A 186 12.31 2.04 -18.96
N GLU A 187 12.83 0.83 -18.79
CA GLU A 187 12.50 -0.04 -17.65
C GLU A 187 12.88 0.59 -16.31
N ARG A 188 14.02 1.28 -16.24
CA ARG A 188 14.46 1.96 -15.01
C ARG A 188 13.47 3.05 -14.59
N TYR A 189 13.07 3.91 -15.51
CA TYR A 189 12.11 4.97 -15.21
C TYR A 189 10.69 4.43 -14.99
N LEU A 190 10.31 3.34 -15.66
CA LEU A 190 9.03 2.66 -15.42
C LEU A 190 8.95 2.12 -13.99
N ALA A 191 10.01 1.43 -13.53
CA ALA A 191 10.10 0.95 -12.17
C ALA A 191 10.08 2.11 -11.15
N GLN A 192 10.84 3.18 -11.41
CA GLN A 192 10.83 4.38 -10.56
C GLN A 192 9.43 5.00 -10.47
N ALA A 193 8.70 5.09 -11.59
CA ALA A 193 7.35 5.64 -11.62
C ALA A 193 6.36 4.76 -10.84
N ALA A 194 6.41 3.44 -11.03
CA ALA A 194 5.58 2.47 -10.31
C ALA A 194 5.81 2.52 -8.80
N ASP A 195 7.08 2.51 -8.38
CA ASP A 195 7.47 2.56 -6.95
C ASP A 195 7.08 3.89 -6.28
N LYS A 196 6.89 4.95 -7.07
CA LYS A 196 6.42 6.27 -6.62
C LYS A 196 4.91 6.45 -6.77
N GLY A 197 4.19 5.41 -7.17
CA GLY A 197 2.72 5.39 -7.19
C GLY A 197 2.08 5.92 -8.48
N ASN A 198 2.79 5.96 -9.62
CA ASN A 198 2.12 6.19 -10.90
C ASN A 198 1.24 4.96 -11.24
N PRO A 199 -0.10 5.13 -11.43
CA PRO A 199 -1.01 3.99 -11.64
C PRO A 199 -0.73 3.22 -12.93
N GLN A 200 -0.49 3.94 -14.02
CA GLN A 200 -0.22 3.36 -15.34
C GLN A 200 1.11 2.60 -15.34
N ALA A 201 2.16 3.16 -14.74
CA ALA A 201 3.45 2.50 -14.60
C ALA A 201 3.36 1.24 -13.71
N ALA A 202 2.57 1.32 -12.63
CA ALA A 202 2.32 0.16 -11.78
C ALA A 202 1.59 -0.94 -12.55
N TYR A 203 0.58 -0.60 -13.34
CA TYR A 203 -0.12 -1.56 -14.19
C TYR A 203 0.83 -2.23 -15.19
N GLU A 204 1.59 -1.46 -15.97
CA GLU A 204 2.56 -2.00 -16.93
C GLU A 204 3.62 -2.87 -16.24
N ARG A 205 4.09 -2.45 -15.06
CA ARG A 205 5.05 -3.23 -14.27
C ARG A 205 4.46 -4.54 -13.78
N ALA A 206 3.19 -4.54 -13.40
CA ALA A 206 2.47 -5.73 -12.99
C ALA A 206 2.29 -6.71 -14.16
N GLU A 207 1.93 -6.22 -15.34
CA GLU A 207 1.83 -7.05 -16.56
C GLU A 207 3.16 -7.72 -16.91
N MET A 208 4.26 -6.96 -16.87
CA MET A 208 5.61 -7.51 -17.09
C MET A 208 5.94 -8.62 -16.09
N LEU A 209 5.62 -8.41 -14.81
CA LEU A 209 5.85 -9.40 -13.77
C LEU A 209 4.96 -10.63 -13.99
N MET A 210 3.70 -10.47 -14.36
CA MET A 210 2.76 -11.58 -14.59
C MET A 210 3.10 -12.41 -15.82
N ALA A 211 3.68 -11.79 -16.85
CA ALA A 211 4.16 -12.47 -18.05
C ALA A 211 5.38 -13.38 -17.79
N SER A 212 6.12 -13.15 -16.69
CA SER A 212 7.23 -14.00 -16.28
C SER A 212 6.76 -15.35 -15.71
N VAL A 213 7.60 -16.39 -15.81
CA VAL A 213 7.28 -17.74 -15.31
C VAL A 213 7.01 -17.68 -13.80
N GLY A 214 5.81 -18.10 -13.37
CA GLY A 214 5.36 -18.01 -11.97
C GLY A 214 4.85 -16.63 -11.54
N GLY A 215 4.92 -15.63 -12.43
CA GLY A 215 4.59 -14.23 -12.19
C GLY A 215 3.16 -13.95 -11.73
N ARG A 216 2.18 -14.72 -12.23
CA ARG A 216 0.76 -14.62 -11.83
C ARG A 216 0.50 -14.93 -10.34
N ARG A 217 1.46 -15.50 -9.63
CA ARG A 217 1.43 -15.76 -8.18
C ARG A 217 2.38 -14.86 -7.39
N SER A 218 3.05 -13.92 -8.06
CA SER A 218 4.01 -13.01 -7.43
C SER A 218 3.27 -11.97 -6.59
N GLY A 219 3.53 -11.93 -5.28
CA GLY A 219 3.00 -10.88 -4.40
C GLY A 219 3.36 -9.47 -4.88
N ARG A 220 4.51 -9.30 -5.56
CA ARG A 220 4.88 -8.02 -6.18
C ARG A 220 3.97 -7.64 -7.35
N ALA A 221 3.55 -8.61 -8.17
CA ALA A 221 2.63 -8.34 -9.27
C ALA A 221 1.25 -7.92 -8.72
N LEU A 222 0.76 -8.61 -7.69
CA LEU A 222 -0.49 -8.27 -7.01
C LEU A 222 -0.43 -6.90 -6.32
N HIS A 223 0.72 -6.57 -5.70
CA HIS A 223 0.95 -5.26 -5.10
C HIS A 223 0.84 -4.12 -6.13
N TYR A 224 1.51 -4.24 -7.28
CA TYR A 224 1.42 -3.22 -8.33
C TYR A 224 0.04 -3.16 -9.00
N LEU A 225 -0.66 -4.30 -9.15
CA LEU A 225 -2.06 -4.30 -9.59
C LEU A 225 -2.95 -3.53 -8.61
N ALA A 226 -2.77 -3.73 -7.30
CA ALA A 226 -3.55 -3.03 -6.28
C ALA A 226 -3.28 -1.52 -6.29
N LEU A 227 -2.00 -1.11 -6.45
CA LEU A 227 -1.63 0.29 -6.63
C LEU A 227 -2.29 0.90 -7.87
N ALA A 228 -2.25 0.19 -9.00
CA ALA A 228 -2.87 0.63 -10.25
C ALA A 228 -4.40 0.76 -10.12
N ALA A 229 -5.07 -0.24 -9.55
CA ALA A 229 -6.52 -0.24 -9.33
C ALA A 229 -6.96 0.88 -8.37
N ASN A 230 -6.21 1.12 -7.30
CA ASN A 230 -6.45 2.25 -6.41
C ASN A 230 -6.18 3.60 -7.10
N GLY A 231 -5.23 3.62 -8.03
CA GLY A 231 -4.90 4.77 -8.87
C GLY A 231 -5.86 5.06 -10.02
N GLY A 232 -6.86 4.20 -10.26
CA GLY A 232 -7.90 4.41 -11.27
C GLY A 232 -7.88 3.43 -12.46
N GLU A 233 -6.97 2.45 -12.47
CA GLU A 233 -6.89 1.47 -13.56
C GLU A 233 -7.93 0.34 -13.40
N ALA A 234 -9.06 0.48 -14.10
CA ALA A 234 -10.15 -0.51 -14.04
C ALA A 234 -9.71 -1.93 -14.42
N LYS A 235 -8.83 -2.05 -15.43
CA LYS A 235 -8.27 -3.34 -15.86
C LYS A 235 -7.49 -4.02 -14.74
N ALA A 236 -6.75 -3.25 -13.92
CA ALA A 236 -5.99 -3.79 -12.81
C ALA A 236 -6.94 -4.39 -11.74
N ALA A 237 -8.06 -3.71 -11.47
CA ALA A 237 -9.09 -4.20 -10.56
C ALA A 237 -9.69 -5.53 -11.07
N THR A 238 -10.04 -5.60 -12.36
CA THR A 238 -10.53 -6.83 -12.99
C THR A 238 -9.54 -7.99 -12.88
N MET A 239 -8.23 -7.74 -13.12
CA MET A 239 -7.21 -8.79 -12.99
C MET A 239 -7.06 -9.30 -11.55
N LEU A 240 -7.28 -8.45 -10.54
CA LEU A 240 -7.31 -8.85 -9.13
C LEU A 240 -8.55 -9.72 -8.83
N VAL A 241 -9.72 -9.35 -9.38
CA VAL A 241 -10.92 -10.19 -9.29
C VAL A 241 -10.66 -11.56 -9.89
N ASP A 242 -10.11 -11.62 -11.11
CA ASP A 242 -9.78 -12.88 -11.78
C ASP A 242 -8.80 -13.72 -10.96
N HIS A 243 -7.79 -13.08 -10.35
CA HIS A 243 -6.85 -13.76 -9.47
C HIS A 243 -7.54 -14.41 -8.25
N TYR A 244 -8.41 -13.65 -7.55
CA TYR A 244 -9.10 -14.15 -6.37
C TYR A 244 -10.29 -15.08 -6.68
N LEU A 245 -10.74 -15.14 -7.93
CA LEU A 245 -11.73 -16.12 -8.40
C LEU A 245 -11.11 -17.43 -8.93
N SER A 246 -9.95 -17.38 -9.59
CA SER A 246 -9.40 -18.51 -10.36
C SER A 246 -8.32 -19.35 -9.64
N THR A 247 -7.79 -18.87 -8.51
CA THR A 247 -6.66 -19.51 -7.84
C THR A 247 -7.12 -20.46 -6.72
N HIS A 248 -6.23 -21.38 -6.31
CA HIS A 248 -6.48 -22.21 -5.12
C HIS A 248 -6.71 -21.31 -3.89
N THR A 249 -6.09 -20.12 -3.86
CA THR A 249 -6.35 -18.99 -2.95
C THR A 249 -7.62 -18.21 -3.27
N ARG A 250 -8.72 -18.90 -3.58
CA ARG A 250 -10.03 -18.27 -3.78
C ARG A 250 -10.39 -17.44 -2.54
N ASN A 251 -10.78 -16.19 -2.76
CA ASN A 251 -11.17 -15.26 -1.69
C ASN A 251 -12.27 -14.33 -2.22
N LEU A 252 -13.53 -14.71 -1.98
CA LEU A 252 -14.69 -14.00 -2.50
C LEU A 252 -14.83 -12.59 -1.90
N ASP A 253 -14.45 -12.39 -0.63
CA ASP A 253 -14.48 -11.06 -0.01
C ASP A 253 -13.52 -10.09 -0.69
N LEU A 254 -12.28 -10.52 -0.97
CA LEU A 254 -11.31 -9.70 -1.69
C LEU A 254 -11.73 -9.52 -3.16
N ALA A 255 -12.25 -10.56 -3.81
CA ALA A 255 -12.78 -10.46 -5.16
C ALA A 255 -13.93 -9.43 -5.22
N HIS A 256 -14.84 -9.44 -4.25
CA HIS A 256 -15.96 -8.51 -4.19
C HIS A 256 -15.50 -7.06 -4.02
N ARG A 257 -14.58 -6.80 -3.08
CA ARG A 257 -14.02 -5.45 -2.88
C ARG A 257 -13.33 -4.90 -4.13
N TRP A 258 -12.58 -5.76 -4.85
CA TRP A 258 -11.96 -5.35 -6.10
C TRP A 258 -12.98 -5.19 -7.24
N ALA A 259 -14.09 -5.91 -7.18
CA ALA A 259 -15.18 -5.77 -8.14
C ALA A 259 -16.00 -4.48 -7.92
N GLU A 260 -16.30 -4.11 -6.68
CA GLU A 260 -16.86 -2.79 -6.33
C GLU A 260 -15.92 -1.66 -6.78
N ARG A 261 -14.60 -1.87 -6.64
CA ARG A 261 -13.62 -0.91 -7.15
C ARG A 261 -13.65 -0.81 -8.68
N ALA A 262 -13.77 -1.94 -9.40
CA ALA A 262 -13.91 -1.95 -10.85
C ALA A 262 -15.21 -1.24 -11.29
N GLU A 263 -16.32 -1.46 -10.59
CA GLU A 263 -17.60 -0.79 -10.83
C GLU A 263 -17.47 0.72 -10.63
N ALA A 264 -16.85 1.17 -9.54
CA ALA A 264 -16.59 2.58 -9.28
C ALA A 264 -15.72 3.25 -10.36
N LEU A 265 -14.96 2.46 -11.13
CA LEU A 265 -14.15 2.89 -12.27
C LEU A 265 -14.87 2.70 -13.62
N GLY A 266 -16.15 2.31 -13.60
CA GLY A 266 -17.02 2.16 -14.77
C GLY A 266 -17.02 0.77 -15.40
N ASN A 267 -16.50 -0.26 -14.73
CA ASN A 267 -16.55 -1.64 -15.19
C ASN A 267 -17.34 -2.55 -14.24
N ASN A 268 -18.60 -2.83 -14.59
CA ASN A 268 -19.52 -3.60 -13.75
C ASN A 268 -19.43 -5.12 -13.97
N GLU A 269 -18.78 -5.57 -15.05
CA GLU A 269 -18.65 -6.99 -15.38
C GLU A 269 -18.07 -7.84 -14.23
N PRO A 270 -17.01 -7.40 -13.51
CA PRO A 270 -16.43 -8.20 -12.44
C PRO A 270 -17.37 -8.36 -11.24
N LEU A 271 -18.23 -7.37 -10.96
CA LEU A 271 -19.15 -7.42 -9.82
C LEU A 271 -20.21 -8.49 -10.03
N VAL A 272 -20.85 -8.50 -11.20
CA VAL A 272 -21.81 -9.55 -11.59
C VAL A 272 -21.17 -10.94 -11.46
N ARG A 273 -19.94 -11.10 -11.96
CA ARG A 273 -19.23 -12.38 -11.88
C ARG A 273 -18.95 -12.83 -10.45
N VAL A 274 -18.63 -11.90 -9.54
CA VAL A 274 -18.39 -12.22 -8.12
C VAL A 274 -19.71 -12.49 -7.40
N GLU A 275 -20.76 -11.71 -7.64
CA GLU A 275 -22.09 -11.93 -7.06
C GLU A 275 -22.65 -13.30 -7.46
N THR A 276 -22.56 -13.67 -8.75
CA THR A 276 -22.94 -15.02 -9.21
C THR A 276 -22.12 -16.11 -8.51
N ALA A 277 -20.84 -15.86 -8.26
CA ALA A 277 -19.99 -16.81 -7.54
C ALA A 277 -20.35 -16.93 -6.04
N ILE A 278 -20.76 -15.84 -5.40
CA ILE A 278 -21.24 -15.82 -4.01
C ILE A 278 -22.62 -16.50 -3.90
N GLU A 279 -23.54 -16.20 -4.82
CA GLU A 279 -24.85 -16.85 -4.90
C GLU A 279 -24.72 -18.36 -5.07
N ALA A 280 -23.81 -18.80 -5.94
CA ALA A 280 -23.51 -20.22 -6.09
C ALA A 280 -22.98 -20.86 -4.79
N GLU A 281 -22.05 -20.22 -4.08
CA GLU A 281 -21.51 -20.76 -2.82
C GLU A 281 -22.54 -20.74 -1.67
N THR A 282 -23.37 -19.70 -1.59
CA THR A 282 -24.43 -19.59 -0.59
C THR A 282 -25.55 -20.58 -0.84
N MET A 283 -25.93 -20.85 -2.09
CA MET A 283 -26.88 -21.92 -2.43
C MET A 283 -26.33 -23.30 -2.06
N ILE A 284 -25.03 -23.56 -2.28
CA ILE A 284 -24.38 -24.79 -1.86
C ILE A 284 -24.39 -24.92 -0.32
N GLN A 285 -24.12 -23.84 0.41
CA GLN A 285 -24.14 -23.83 1.88
C GLN A 285 -25.56 -23.98 2.45
N PHE A 286 -26.55 -23.32 1.86
CA PHE A 286 -27.96 -23.40 2.29
C PHE A 286 -28.53 -24.79 2.06
N ALA A 287 -28.30 -25.38 0.88
CA ALA A 287 -28.63 -26.79 0.61
C ALA A 287 -27.90 -27.74 1.57
N ALA A 288 -26.71 -27.37 2.05
CA ALA A 288 -26.00 -28.14 3.07
C ALA A 288 -26.57 -27.96 4.49
N THR A 289 -27.34 -26.90 4.78
CA THR A 289 -27.83 -26.52 6.12
C THR A 289 -29.30 -26.89 6.35
N GLU A 290 -30.17 -26.84 5.33
CA GLU A 290 -31.58 -27.27 5.44
C GLU A 290 -31.77 -28.80 5.65
N LEU A 291 -30.67 -29.57 5.65
CA LEU A 291 -30.66 -31.01 5.91
C LEU A 291 -30.44 -31.38 7.40
N GLU A 292 -30.41 -30.42 8.33
CA GLU A 292 -30.44 -30.67 9.79
C GLU A 292 -31.64 -29.91 10.39
N PRO A 293 -32.72 -30.55 10.94
CA PRO A 293 -32.68 -31.74 11.82
C PRO A 293 -33.88 -32.73 11.69
N VAL A 294 -33.64 -34.05 11.52
CA VAL A 294 -34.57 -35.09 12.05
C VAL A 294 -33.79 -36.35 12.42
N LEU A 295 -33.02 -36.34 13.50
CA LEU A 295 -32.63 -37.56 14.21
C LEU A 295 -32.44 -37.26 15.71
N ASP A 296 -33.56 -37.22 16.44
CA ASP A 296 -33.63 -37.61 17.85
C ASP A 296 -34.87 -38.54 17.99
N GLU A 297 -34.65 -39.81 18.36
CA GLU A 297 -35.61 -40.94 18.44
C GLU A 297 -36.61 -40.87 19.64
N PRO A 298 -37.48 -41.86 19.94
CA PRO A 298 -38.48 -42.63 19.17
C PRO A 298 -39.89 -42.68 19.85
N ALA A 299 -41.03 -42.58 19.15
CA ALA A 299 -42.33 -43.06 19.66
C ALA A 299 -43.49 -43.08 18.63
N ILE A 300 -44.03 -44.29 18.41
CA ILE A 300 -45.44 -44.70 18.48
C ILE A 300 -46.54 -43.86 17.77
N GLU A 301 -47.21 -44.56 16.83
CA GLU A 301 -48.61 -44.52 16.38
C GLU A 301 -49.23 -43.24 15.76
N ALA A 302 -49.67 -43.45 14.52
CA ALA A 302 -50.95 -43.05 13.95
C ALA A 302 -51.41 -41.59 14.16
N THR A 303 -51.37 -40.77 13.11
CA THR A 303 -52.61 -40.33 12.43
C THR A 303 -52.34 -39.67 11.08
N THR A 304 -53.17 -40.06 10.14
CA THR A 304 -53.48 -39.49 8.83
C THR A 304 -53.84 -37.99 8.83
N GLN A 305 -53.82 -37.43 7.61
CA GLN A 305 -54.33 -36.13 7.12
C GLN A 305 -53.20 -35.08 6.99
N GLY A 306 -52.82 -34.56 5.84
CA GLY A 306 -53.51 -34.42 4.56
C GLY A 306 -53.39 -32.95 4.16
N ALA A 307 -52.68 -32.64 3.06
CA ALA A 307 -52.88 -31.46 2.21
C ALA A 307 -51.85 -31.47 1.08
N GLU A 308 -52.29 -31.91 -0.10
CA GLU A 308 -51.79 -31.42 -1.38
C GLU A 308 -51.87 -29.88 -1.41
N VAL A 309 -50.92 -29.19 -2.05
CA VAL A 309 -51.19 -28.25 -3.16
C VAL A 309 -49.91 -28.07 -3.99
N GLN A 310 -50.10 -28.23 -5.30
CA GLN A 310 -49.17 -28.09 -6.42
C GLN A 310 -48.59 -26.67 -6.55
N LEU A 311 -47.40 -26.56 -7.14
CA LEU A 311 -47.13 -25.50 -8.12
C LEU A 311 -46.12 -25.98 -9.16
N SER A 312 -46.51 -25.78 -10.42
CA SER A 312 -45.89 -26.34 -11.61
C SER A 312 -44.62 -25.58 -11.98
N LEU A 313 -43.65 -26.32 -12.48
CA LEU A 313 -42.57 -25.81 -13.32
C LEU A 313 -43.14 -25.59 -14.71
N ASP A 314 -42.92 -24.42 -15.31
CA ASP A 314 -42.72 -24.28 -16.75
C ASP A 314 -41.93 -23.00 -17.05
N ASP A 315 -40.70 -23.24 -17.52
CA ASP A 315 -39.85 -22.53 -18.47
C ASP A 315 -39.73 -20.99 -18.50
N GLY A 316 -38.48 -20.53 -18.32
CA GLY A 316 -37.82 -19.71 -19.34
C GLY A 316 -37.55 -18.23 -19.05
N VAL A 317 -36.27 -17.93 -18.79
CA VAL A 317 -35.50 -16.74 -19.25
C VAL A 317 -35.96 -15.34 -18.80
N ALA A 318 -35.07 -14.71 -18.02
CA ALA A 318 -34.79 -13.27 -17.90
C ALA A 318 -35.93 -12.32 -17.49
N PHE A 319 -35.84 -11.77 -16.27
CA PHE A 319 -36.10 -10.35 -16.05
C PHE A 319 -35.33 -9.85 -14.82
N ALA A 320 -34.53 -8.81 -15.04
CA ALA A 320 -33.85 -8.06 -14.01
C ALA A 320 -34.83 -7.18 -13.22
N SER A 321 -34.41 -6.83 -12.00
CA SER A 321 -34.71 -5.57 -11.30
C SER A 321 -36.18 -5.24 -10.99
N ALA A 322 -36.52 -5.30 -9.70
CA ALA A 322 -37.19 -4.26 -8.92
C ALA A 322 -38.10 -4.90 -7.88
N GLN A 323 -37.78 -4.72 -6.59
CA GLN A 323 -38.75 -4.36 -5.54
C GLN A 323 -38.06 -4.27 -4.17
N ARG A 324 -37.37 -3.15 -3.94
CA ARG A 324 -37.46 -2.50 -2.63
C ARG A 324 -38.75 -1.68 -2.64
N TYR A 325 -39.49 -1.74 -1.53
CA TYR A 325 -40.74 -1.03 -1.21
C TYR A 325 -42.05 -1.65 -1.70
N ALA A 326 -42.75 -2.41 -0.84
CA ALA A 326 -43.97 -1.95 -0.14
C ALA A 326 -44.85 -3.14 0.32
N HIS A 327 -44.94 -3.34 1.64
CA HIS A 327 -46.17 -3.81 2.32
C HIS A 327 -47.09 -2.58 2.52
N PRO A 328 -48.44 -2.68 2.69
CA PRO A 328 -49.08 -3.62 3.65
C PRO A 328 -50.50 -4.18 3.34
N ALA A 329 -50.81 -5.26 4.06
CA ALA A 329 -52.08 -5.71 4.68
C ALA A 329 -53.36 -5.99 3.84
N ILE A 330 -54.02 -7.12 4.17
CA ILE A 330 -55.44 -7.35 4.55
C ILE A 330 -55.80 -8.82 4.23
N THR A 331 -55.91 -9.71 5.24
CA THR A 331 -57.12 -10.19 5.97
C THR A 331 -57.98 -11.24 5.22
N LEU A 332 -58.17 -12.37 5.90
CA LEU A 332 -58.94 -13.58 5.53
C LEU A 332 -60.46 -13.37 5.42
N GLN A 333 -61.10 -14.07 4.48
CA GLN A 333 -62.44 -14.65 4.69
C GLN A 333 -62.70 -15.83 3.72
N ALA A 334 -63.22 -16.94 4.27
CA ALA A 334 -63.53 -18.20 3.57
C ALA A 334 -64.98 -18.25 3.04
N PRO A 335 -65.30 -19.15 2.08
CA PRO A 335 -66.67 -19.60 1.88
C PRO A 335 -66.90 -21.12 2.04
N SER A 336 -68.09 -21.35 2.56
CA SER A 336 -68.99 -22.48 2.79
C SER A 336 -69.23 -23.58 1.72
N GLN A 337 -69.52 -24.81 2.23
CA GLN A 337 -70.58 -25.80 1.85
C GLN A 337 -70.21 -27.00 0.91
N PRO A 338 -70.92 -28.18 0.96
CA PRO A 338 -70.38 -29.42 1.57
C PRO A 338 -70.51 -30.75 0.75
N ALA A 339 -69.83 -31.79 1.29
CA ALA A 339 -69.97 -33.26 1.26
C ALA A 339 -70.76 -34.06 0.18
N SER A 340 -70.15 -35.17 -0.29
CA SER A 340 -70.79 -36.49 -0.56
C SER A 340 -69.74 -37.62 -0.58
N THR A 341 -70.12 -38.78 -0.04
CA THR A 341 -69.39 -40.03 0.29
C THR A 341 -69.06 -40.97 -0.90
N VAL A 342 -67.99 -41.78 -0.84
CA VAL A 342 -67.90 -43.25 -1.13
C VAL A 342 -66.52 -43.80 -0.69
N ALA A 343 -66.46 -45.00 -0.11
CA ALA A 343 -65.26 -45.73 0.31
C ALA A 343 -64.92 -46.91 -0.65
N VAL A 344 -63.63 -47.15 -0.96
CA VAL A 344 -63.04 -48.46 -1.35
C VAL A 344 -61.54 -48.48 -1.00
N ALA A 345 -61.06 -49.59 -0.43
CA ALA A 345 -59.65 -49.87 -0.11
C ALA A 345 -58.94 -50.66 -1.23
N SER A 346 -57.67 -50.35 -1.51
CA SER A 346 -56.76 -51.17 -2.33
C SER A 346 -55.31 -51.01 -1.83
N GLN A 347 -54.59 -52.12 -1.61
CA GLN A 347 -53.16 -52.14 -1.27
C GLN A 347 -52.29 -51.65 -2.45
N PRO A 348 -51.13 -51.01 -2.22
CA PRO A 348 -50.28 -50.52 -3.30
C PRO A 348 -49.61 -51.69 -4.04
N ASP A 349 -49.73 -51.72 -5.37
CA ASP A 349 -49.15 -52.71 -6.28
C ASP A 349 -47.64 -52.90 -6.04
N ASP A 350 -47.17 -54.15 -6.12
CA ASP A 350 -45.76 -54.54 -5.87
C ASP A 350 -44.73 -53.78 -6.75
N GLY A 351 -45.16 -53.27 -7.92
CA GLY A 351 -44.34 -52.41 -8.78
C GLY A 351 -43.99 -51.07 -8.12
N VAL A 352 -44.93 -50.47 -7.39
CA VAL A 352 -44.71 -49.20 -6.68
C VAL A 352 -43.74 -49.40 -5.52
N ARG A 353 -43.78 -50.56 -4.84
CA ARG A 353 -42.81 -50.89 -3.78
C ARG A 353 -41.39 -51.04 -4.31
N GLN A 354 -41.21 -51.67 -5.48
CA GLN A 354 -39.89 -51.80 -6.10
C GLN A 354 -39.33 -50.46 -6.57
N GLU A 355 -40.18 -49.58 -7.11
CA GLU A 355 -39.77 -48.22 -7.49
C GLU A 355 -39.39 -47.36 -6.28
N VAL A 356 -40.14 -47.43 -5.18
CA VAL A 356 -39.81 -46.72 -3.94
C VAL A 356 -38.48 -47.21 -3.35
N GLN A 357 -38.24 -48.53 -3.32
CA GLN A 357 -36.95 -49.08 -2.90
C GLN A 357 -35.80 -48.66 -3.81
N ALA A 358 -36.02 -48.61 -5.13
CA ALA A 358 -35.02 -48.15 -6.08
C ALA A 358 -34.69 -46.65 -5.91
N LEU A 359 -35.68 -45.83 -5.59
CA LEU A 359 -35.50 -44.40 -5.29
C LEU A 359 -34.79 -44.18 -3.96
N GLN A 360 -35.12 -44.96 -2.92
CA GLN A 360 -34.41 -44.91 -1.63
C GLN A 360 -32.93 -45.29 -1.78
N GLY A 361 -32.62 -46.35 -2.54
CA GLY A 361 -31.21 -46.71 -2.80
C GLY A 361 -30.44 -45.62 -3.56
N LYS A 362 -31.11 -44.85 -4.43
CA LYS A 362 -30.50 -43.69 -5.11
C LYS A 362 -30.30 -42.51 -4.17
N LEU A 363 -31.24 -42.27 -3.25
CA LEU A 363 -31.14 -41.23 -2.24
C LEU A 363 -29.97 -41.52 -1.29
N ASP A 364 -29.85 -42.76 -0.78
CA ASP A 364 -28.75 -43.18 0.09
C ASP A 364 -27.38 -43.04 -0.60
N SER A 365 -27.33 -43.30 -1.92
CA SER A 365 -26.13 -43.11 -2.73
C SER A 365 -25.77 -41.63 -2.86
N PHE A 366 -26.77 -40.78 -3.11
CA PHE A 366 -26.59 -39.34 -3.23
C PHE A 366 -26.15 -38.71 -1.91
N GLU A 367 -26.71 -39.17 -0.79
CA GLU A 367 -26.32 -38.71 0.55
C GLU A 367 -24.86 -39.05 0.89
N LYS A 368 -24.39 -40.24 0.51
CA LYS A 368 -22.98 -40.62 0.65
C LYS A 368 -22.06 -39.75 -0.20
N GLU A 369 -22.43 -39.46 -1.45
CA GLU A 369 -21.66 -38.56 -2.31
C GLU A 369 -21.60 -37.13 -1.74
N MET A 370 -22.71 -36.63 -1.19
CA MET A 370 -22.76 -35.32 -0.52
C MET A 370 -21.90 -35.28 0.75
N ALA A 371 -21.87 -36.35 1.54
CA ALA A 371 -20.98 -36.46 2.70
C ALA A 371 -19.50 -36.48 2.30
N GLU A 372 -19.15 -37.20 1.24
CA GLU A 372 -17.81 -37.21 0.66
C GLU A 372 -17.38 -35.81 0.20
N LEU A 373 -18.26 -35.09 -0.50
CA LEU A 373 -18.01 -33.72 -0.96
C LEU A 373 -17.83 -32.73 0.20
N ARG A 374 -18.59 -32.87 1.29
CA ARG A 374 -18.43 -32.06 2.51
C ARG A 374 -17.06 -32.28 3.15
N ASN A 375 -16.62 -33.53 3.24
CA ASN A 375 -15.29 -33.86 3.77
C ASN A 375 -14.17 -33.28 2.89
N GLN A 376 -14.33 -33.35 1.57
CA GLN A 376 -13.38 -32.75 0.63
C GLN A 376 -13.33 -31.22 0.73
N LEU A 377 -14.48 -30.56 0.94
CA LEU A 377 -14.56 -29.11 1.13
C LEU A 377 -13.87 -28.69 2.44
N ALA A 378 -14.11 -29.41 3.53
CA ALA A 378 -13.47 -29.14 4.83
C ALA A 378 -11.95 -29.32 4.77
N GLU A 379 -11.47 -30.36 4.08
CA GLU A 379 -10.03 -30.60 3.92
C GLU A 379 -9.40 -29.54 3.00
N ARG A 380 -10.11 -29.10 1.95
CA ARG A 380 -9.67 -27.97 1.12
C ARG A 380 -9.51 -26.71 1.96
N ASP A 381 -10.50 -26.36 2.77
CA ASP A 381 -10.48 -25.14 3.57
C ASP A 381 -9.37 -25.17 4.63
N ARG A 382 -9.13 -26.35 5.23
CA ARG A 382 -7.99 -26.59 6.12
C ARG A 382 -6.66 -26.38 5.41
N LEU A 383 -6.46 -26.99 4.24
CA LEU A 383 -5.24 -26.81 3.44
C LEU A 383 -5.05 -25.35 3.04
N MET A 384 -6.14 -24.65 2.70
CA MET A 384 -6.10 -23.23 2.35
C MET A 384 -5.68 -22.34 3.52
N ALA A 385 -6.14 -22.63 4.73
CA ALA A 385 -5.67 -21.96 5.94
C ALA A 385 -4.17 -22.21 6.17
N GLU A 386 -3.70 -23.45 5.97
CA GLU A 386 -2.29 -23.79 6.11
C GLU A 386 -1.41 -23.08 5.07
N TYR A 387 -1.85 -23.02 3.81
CA TYR A 387 -1.15 -22.29 2.75
C TYR A 387 -1.08 -20.79 3.02
N ARG A 388 -2.17 -20.17 3.52
CA ARG A 388 -2.18 -18.76 3.92
C ARG A 388 -1.17 -18.48 5.02
N LEU A 389 -1.14 -19.31 6.05
CA LEU A 389 -0.18 -19.18 7.14
C LEU A 389 1.27 -19.32 6.65
N ARG A 390 1.55 -20.32 5.80
CA ARG A 390 2.88 -20.49 5.20
C ARG A 390 3.29 -19.32 4.31
N ALA A 391 2.35 -18.75 3.55
CA ALA A 391 2.62 -17.59 2.70
C ALA A 391 2.94 -16.34 3.53
N GLU A 392 2.19 -16.10 4.61
CA GLU A 392 2.46 -15.00 5.53
C GLU A 392 3.83 -15.15 6.22
N GLN A 393 4.16 -16.36 6.69
CA GLN A 393 5.47 -16.64 7.26
C GLN A 393 6.60 -16.42 6.25
N ALA A 394 6.41 -16.84 4.99
CA ALA A 394 7.39 -16.64 3.93
C ALA A 394 7.59 -15.15 3.60
N GLU A 395 6.51 -14.35 3.62
CA GLU A 395 6.58 -12.91 3.41
C GLU A 395 7.31 -12.21 4.57
N GLN A 396 6.96 -12.53 5.81
CA GLN A 396 7.66 -12.01 6.99
C GLN A 396 9.15 -12.37 6.96
N GLN A 397 9.47 -13.60 6.59
CA GLN A 397 10.86 -14.05 6.43
C GLN A 397 11.57 -13.29 5.29
N ALA A 398 10.92 -13.04 4.16
CA ALA A 398 11.49 -12.29 3.05
C ALA A 398 11.75 -10.83 3.42
N VAL A 399 10.84 -10.18 4.16
CA VAL A 399 11.02 -8.81 4.68
C VAL A 399 12.18 -8.77 5.67
N ALA A 400 12.28 -9.75 6.57
CA ALA A 400 13.39 -9.85 7.51
C ALA A 400 14.74 -10.02 6.79
N LEU A 401 14.81 -10.90 5.78
CA LEU A 401 16.01 -11.11 4.96
C LEU A 401 16.37 -9.87 4.14
N ALA A 402 15.39 -9.15 3.61
CA ALA A 402 15.59 -7.90 2.88
C ALA A 402 16.16 -6.81 3.81
N GLY A 403 15.62 -6.66 5.01
CA GLY A 403 16.15 -5.74 6.03
C GLY A 403 17.59 -6.08 6.42
N GLN A 404 17.91 -7.37 6.60
CA GLN A 404 19.28 -7.83 6.86
C GLN A 404 20.23 -7.53 5.69
N ALA A 405 19.78 -7.76 4.45
CA ALA A 405 20.56 -7.47 3.25
C ALA A 405 20.84 -5.97 3.09
N GLU A 406 19.86 -5.11 3.42
CA GLU A 406 20.05 -3.66 3.43
C GLU A 406 21.04 -3.23 4.52
N ALA A 407 20.88 -3.72 5.75
CA ALA A 407 21.83 -3.53 6.84
C ALA A 407 23.28 -3.88 6.42
N GLN A 408 23.47 -5.01 5.76
CA GLN A 408 24.77 -5.44 5.25
C GLN A 408 25.32 -4.53 4.16
N ARG A 409 24.50 -4.12 3.18
CA ARG A 409 24.91 -3.19 2.12
C ARG A 409 25.33 -1.84 2.68
N LYS A 410 24.59 -1.32 3.66
CA LYS A 410 24.91 -0.05 4.33
C LYS A 410 26.21 -0.16 5.12
N ASN A 411 26.43 -1.26 5.85
CA ASN A 411 27.70 -1.52 6.52
C ASN A 411 28.88 -1.60 5.52
N ALA A 412 28.72 -2.33 4.40
CA ALA A 412 29.74 -2.40 3.35
C ALA A 412 30.04 -1.03 2.72
N SER A 413 29.00 -0.22 2.50
CA SER A 413 29.15 1.16 2.04
C SER A 413 29.92 2.02 3.05
N GLY A 414 29.68 1.83 4.36
CA GLY A 414 30.44 2.51 5.42
C GLY A 414 31.92 2.10 5.43
N LEU A 415 32.22 0.81 5.26
CA LEU A 415 33.59 0.31 5.14
C LEU A 415 34.31 0.88 3.91
N ASN A 416 33.61 1.00 2.78
CA ASN A 416 34.19 1.63 1.58
C ASN A 416 34.48 3.12 1.80
N ALA A 417 33.60 3.84 2.48
CA ALA A 417 33.85 5.23 2.86
C ALA A 417 35.04 5.36 3.83
N MET A 418 35.19 4.43 4.79
CA MET A 418 36.37 4.36 5.66
C MET A 418 37.67 4.16 4.86
N ARG A 419 37.67 3.28 3.87
CA ARG A 419 38.83 3.06 2.98
C ARG A 419 39.17 4.29 2.15
N ALA A 420 38.17 5.09 1.81
CA ALA A 420 38.33 6.36 1.10
C ALA A 420 38.69 7.54 2.03
N ASN A 421 38.90 7.30 3.33
CA ASN A 421 39.08 8.34 4.37
C ASN A 421 37.92 9.34 4.48
N ASP A 422 36.73 9.00 4.00
CA ASP A 422 35.51 9.79 4.21
C ASP A 422 34.81 9.32 5.49
N HIS A 423 35.29 9.85 6.62
CA HIS A 423 34.77 9.48 7.94
C HIS A 423 33.33 9.97 8.17
N ALA A 424 32.90 11.06 7.54
CA ALA A 424 31.55 11.58 7.70
C ALA A 424 30.53 10.68 6.99
N ALA A 425 30.83 10.23 5.76
CA ALA A 425 29.99 9.26 5.06
C ALA A 425 30.01 7.90 5.74
N ALA A 426 31.17 7.43 6.23
CA ALA A 426 31.27 6.19 6.98
C ALA A 426 30.36 6.20 8.22
N LEU A 427 30.45 7.26 9.03
CA LEU A 427 29.64 7.43 10.24
C LEU A 427 28.14 7.34 9.92
N ARG A 428 27.70 8.06 8.87
CA ARG A 428 26.30 8.05 8.46
C ARG A 428 25.84 6.65 8.04
N ARG A 429 26.61 5.97 7.20
CA ARG A 429 26.26 4.63 6.69
C ARG A 429 26.28 3.56 7.78
N PHE A 430 27.21 3.64 8.72
CA PHE A 430 27.21 2.73 9.86
C PHE A 430 26.06 2.98 10.83
N ARG A 431 25.64 4.24 11.04
CA ARG A 431 24.41 4.54 11.80
C ARG A 431 23.18 3.94 11.15
N GLU A 432 22.98 4.20 9.85
CA GLU A 432 21.87 3.61 9.08
C GLU A 432 21.86 2.07 9.17
N ALA A 433 23.03 1.42 9.10
CA ALA A 433 23.14 -0.03 9.23
C ALA A 433 22.88 -0.52 10.68
N ALA A 434 23.33 0.23 11.68
CA ALA A 434 23.10 -0.09 13.09
C ALA A 434 21.62 0.06 13.48
N ASP A 435 20.92 1.06 12.95
CA ASP A 435 19.48 1.25 13.15
C ASP A 435 18.66 0.08 12.57
N LEU A 436 19.21 -0.60 11.55
CA LEU A 436 18.68 -1.84 10.97
C LEU A 436 19.16 -3.11 11.70
N GLY A 437 19.79 -2.97 12.88
CA GLY A 437 20.24 -4.10 13.71
C GLY A 437 21.55 -4.75 13.26
N ASN A 438 22.37 -4.11 12.42
CA ASN A 438 23.63 -4.70 12.00
C ASN A 438 24.70 -4.65 13.10
N ALA A 439 24.98 -5.79 13.72
CA ALA A 439 25.97 -5.90 14.78
C ALA A 439 27.39 -5.50 14.34
N GLN A 440 27.80 -5.74 13.09
CA GLN A 440 29.13 -5.33 12.60
C GLN A 440 29.23 -3.81 12.43
N ALA A 441 28.16 -3.16 11.99
CA ALA A 441 28.10 -1.71 11.89
C ALA A 441 28.17 -1.04 13.27
N MET A 442 27.48 -1.59 14.28
CA MET A 442 27.58 -1.12 15.68
C MET A 442 29.02 -1.23 16.20
N ASN A 443 29.72 -2.34 15.92
CA ASN A 443 31.14 -2.47 16.25
C ASN A 443 32.00 -1.41 15.54
N ASN A 444 31.72 -1.12 14.27
CA ASN A 444 32.44 -0.09 13.51
C ASN A 444 32.17 1.33 14.05
N LEU A 445 30.94 1.65 14.44
CA LEU A 445 30.60 2.91 15.11
C LEU A 445 31.36 3.05 16.43
N ALA A 446 31.38 2.00 17.24
CA ALA A 446 32.11 1.99 18.50
C ALA A 446 33.60 2.27 18.29
N MET A 447 34.22 1.65 17.28
CA MET A 447 35.60 1.93 16.90
C MET A 447 35.83 3.38 16.46
N MET A 448 34.88 3.98 15.73
CA MET A 448 34.98 5.39 15.32
C MET A 448 34.93 6.34 16.51
N TYR A 449 34.03 6.10 17.48
CA TYR A 449 33.97 6.89 18.72
C TYR A 449 35.18 6.67 19.62
N MET A 450 35.72 5.46 19.69
CA MET A 450 36.93 5.16 20.46
C MET A 450 38.17 5.87 19.89
N ARG A 451 38.27 5.95 18.56
CA ARG A 451 39.43 6.54 17.85
C ARG A 451 39.27 8.00 17.46
N GLY A 452 38.08 8.58 17.63
CA GLY A 452 37.79 9.94 17.20
C GLY A 452 37.76 10.13 15.68
N GLN A 453 37.37 9.10 14.92
CA GLN A 453 37.37 9.14 13.46
C GLN A 453 36.09 9.78 12.93
N GLY A 454 36.16 11.03 12.48
CA GLY A 454 34.99 11.79 11.99
C GLY A 454 33.99 12.21 13.07
N VAL A 455 34.30 11.92 14.33
CA VAL A 455 33.53 12.30 15.54
C VAL A 455 34.51 12.59 16.67
N PRO A 456 34.14 13.41 17.67
CA PRO A 456 34.91 13.53 18.90
C PRO A 456 35.04 12.16 19.60
N VAL A 457 36.19 11.93 20.24
CA VAL A 457 36.42 10.74 21.05
C VAL A 457 35.37 10.66 22.16
N SER A 458 34.72 9.51 22.31
CA SER A 458 33.73 9.27 23.36
C SER A 458 33.73 7.79 23.75
N MET A 459 34.33 7.48 24.90
CA MET A 459 34.43 6.10 25.40
C MET A 459 33.08 5.56 25.85
N ASP A 460 32.22 6.39 26.43
CA ASP A 460 30.86 6.00 26.81
C ASP A 460 30.04 5.53 25.60
N LYS A 461 30.08 6.28 24.49
CA LYS A 461 29.40 5.89 23.25
C LYS A 461 30.04 4.65 22.61
N ALA A 462 31.36 4.51 22.70
CA ALA A 462 32.03 3.32 22.20
C ALA A 462 31.59 2.07 22.99
N VAL A 463 31.54 2.14 24.32
CA VAL A 463 31.08 1.04 25.19
C VAL A 463 29.63 0.70 24.93
N ASP A 464 28.76 1.69 24.76
CA ASP A 464 27.35 1.48 24.44
C ASP A 464 27.16 0.71 23.11
N TYR A 465 27.76 1.19 22.02
CA TYR A 465 27.67 0.51 20.73
C TYR A 465 28.36 -0.86 20.70
N PHE A 466 29.50 -1.03 21.39
CA PHE A 466 30.09 -2.37 21.54
C PHE A 466 29.18 -3.31 22.33
N SER A 467 28.48 -2.83 23.34
CA SER A 467 27.59 -3.65 24.19
C SER A 467 26.38 -4.12 23.39
N GLN A 468 25.76 -3.22 22.63
CA GLN A 468 24.66 -3.56 21.71
C GLN A 468 25.12 -4.59 20.66
N SER A 469 26.28 -4.37 20.05
CA SER A 469 26.89 -5.29 19.08
C SER A 469 27.16 -6.68 19.67
N ALA A 470 27.75 -6.74 20.86
CA ALA A 470 28.05 -7.98 21.58
C ALA A 470 26.78 -8.74 21.98
N ASN A 471 25.70 -8.03 22.33
CA ASN A 471 24.41 -8.63 22.66
C ASN A 471 23.71 -9.24 21.44
N LEU A 472 24.01 -8.74 20.23
CA LEU A 472 23.60 -9.32 18.96
C LEU A 472 24.54 -10.44 18.46
N GLY A 473 25.45 -10.93 19.30
CA GLY A 473 26.33 -12.05 18.98
C GLY A 473 27.63 -11.68 18.26
N ASN A 474 28.03 -10.40 18.24
CA ASN A 474 29.34 -10.02 17.69
C ASN A 474 30.47 -10.30 18.68
N ALA A 475 31.18 -11.41 18.46
CA ALA A 475 32.28 -11.83 19.33
C ALA A 475 33.49 -10.87 19.32
N ILE A 476 33.68 -10.11 18.23
CA ILE A 476 34.75 -9.09 18.15
C ILE A 476 34.42 -7.93 19.10
N ALA A 477 33.18 -7.46 19.09
CA ALA A 477 32.73 -6.39 19.99
C ALA A 477 32.80 -6.81 21.47
N ALA A 478 32.39 -8.05 21.78
CA ALA A 478 32.52 -8.61 23.13
C ALA A 478 34.00 -8.71 23.57
N THR A 479 34.91 -9.10 22.66
CA THR A 479 36.36 -9.11 22.95
C THR A 479 36.90 -7.70 23.18
N ASN A 480 36.43 -6.70 22.42
CA ASN A 480 36.82 -5.30 22.60
C ASN A 480 36.35 -4.74 23.95
N LEU A 481 35.14 -5.07 24.39
CA LEU A 481 34.65 -4.74 25.74
C LEU A 481 35.50 -5.38 26.83
N GLY A 482 35.83 -6.66 26.67
CA GLY A 482 36.75 -7.37 27.57
C GLY A 482 38.07 -6.61 27.71
N ALA A 483 38.63 -6.14 26.60
CA ALA A 483 39.90 -5.40 26.60
C ALA A 483 39.77 -4.00 27.23
N ILE A 484 38.66 -3.31 26.98
CA ILE A 484 38.37 -1.99 27.55
C ILE A 484 38.33 -2.07 29.08
N TYR A 485 37.56 -3.01 29.64
CA TYR A 485 37.47 -3.18 31.09
C TYR A 485 38.73 -3.77 31.71
N ALA A 486 39.43 -4.68 31.02
CA ALA A 486 40.66 -5.28 31.55
C ALA A 486 41.81 -4.28 31.70
N ARG A 487 41.83 -3.25 30.84
CA ARG A 487 42.89 -2.24 30.77
C ARG A 487 42.45 -0.88 31.32
N GLY A 488 41.19 -0.72 31.71
CA GLY A 488 40.64 0.55 32.16
C GLY A 488 40.67 1.66 31.10
N LEU A 489 40.38 1.33 29.83
CA LEU A 489 40.48 2.29 28.72
C LEU A 489 39.26 3.24 28.71
N GLY A 490 39.39 4.35 29.42
CA GLY A 490 38.33 5.37 29.51
C GLY A 490 37.12 4.96 30.35
N VAL A 491 37.19 3.78 30.99
CA VAL A 491 36.28 3.30 32.02
C VAL A 491 37.10 2.77 33.20
N PRO A 492 36.53 2.66 34.41
CA PRO A 492 37.21 2.02 35.53
C PRO A 492 37.65 0.59 35.18
N LEU A 493 38.86 0.22 35.61
CA LEU A 493 39.37 -1.14 35.46
C LEU A 493 38.47 -2.11 36.23
N ASP A 494 37.94 -3.11 35.52
CA ASP A 494 37.07 -4.14 36.08
C ASP A 494 37.39 -5.49 35.43
N LEU A 495 38.24 -6.27 36.11
CA LEU A 495 38.65 -7.58 35.62
C LEU A 495 37.52 -8.61 35.65
N ALA A 496 36.53 -8.46 36.52
CA ALA A 496 35.39 -9.37 36.60
C ALA A 496 34.46 -9.16 35.40
N LEU A 497 34.13 -7.90 35.10
CA LEU A 497 33.34 -7.55 33.93
C LEU A 497 34.09 -7.86 32.63
N ALA A 498 35.40 -7.63 32.59
CA ALA A 498 36.24 -8.04 31.47
C ALA A 498 36.18 -9.55 31.21
N LYS A 499 36.32 -10.37 32.26
CA LYS A 499 36.23 -11.83 32.17
C LYS A 499 34.87 -12.27 31.65
N ASN A 500 33.78 -11.63 32.08
CA ASN A 500 32.42 -11.93 31.58
C ASN A 500 32.28 -11.67 30.07
N TRP A 501 32.78 -10.53 29.59
CA TRP A 501 32.74 -10.21 28.16
C TRP A 501 33.64 -11.12 27.32
N TYR A 502 34.83 -11.46 27.82
CA TYR A 502 35.68 -12.45 27.16
C TYR A 502 35.04 -13.85 27.14
N GLN A 503 34.36 -14.26 28.22
CA GLN A 503 33.61 -15.52 28.24
C GLN A 503 32.53 -15.53 27.16
N LYS A 504 31.72 -14.47 27.08
CA LYS A 504 30.69 -14.33 26.04
C LYS A 504 31.27 -14.40 24.61
N ALA A 505 32.43 -13.79 24.38
CA ALA A 505 33.12 -13.88 23.09
C ALA A 505 33.70 -15.28 22.82
N ALA A 506 34.20 -15.96 23.84
CA ALA A 506 34.75 -17.31 23.76
C ALA A 506 33.67 -18.36 23.47
N ASP A 507 32.48 -18.20 24.05
CA ASP A 507 31.29 -19.04 23.82
C ASP A 507 30.80 -18.92 22.37
N LEU A 508 31.04 -17.76 21.74
CA LEU A 508 30.81 -17.51 20.32
C LEU A 508 31.99 -17.98 19.42
N GLY A 509 32.99 -18.66 19.99
CA GLY A 509 34.12 -19.25 19.26
C GLY A 509 35.30 -18.29 18.98
N HIS A 510 35.37 -17.11 19.60
CA HIS A 510 36.46 -16.17 19.33
C HIS A 510 37.76 -16.58 20.03
N LEU A 511 38.73 -17.07 19.24
CA LEU A 511 40.03 -17.57 19.73
C LEU A 511 40.82 -16.53 20.56
N GLY A 512 40.77 -15.26 20.17
CA GLY A 512 41.42 -14.19 20.92
C GLY A 512 40.90 -14.07 22.35
N ALA A 513 39.58 -14.24 22.54
CA ALA A 513 38.97 -14.17 23.86
C ALA A 513 39.29 -15.41 24.70
N GLN A 514 39.30 -16.60 24.10
CA GLN A 514 39.72 -17.83 24.77
C GLN A 514 41.17 -17.74 25.30
N ASN A 515 42.07 -17.15 24.51
CA ASN A 515 43.45 -16.93 24.93
C ASN A 515 43.57 -15.92 26.08
N GLU A 516 42.78 -14.84 26.04
CA GLU A 516 42.72 -13.86 27.13
C GLU A 516 42.16 -14.46 28.42
N LEU A 517 41.10 -15.29 28.35
CA LEU A 517 40.59 -16.03 29.51
C LEU A 517 41.62 -17.00 30.08
N ARG A 518 42.35 -17.73 29.21
CA ARG A 518 43.44 -18.62 29.65
C ARG A 518 44.53 -17.81 30.37
N ARG A 519 44.91 -16.63 29.86
CA ARG A 519 45.88 -15.75 30.52
C ARG A 519 45.38 -15.23 31.86
N MET A 520 44.08 -14.93 31.98
CA MET A 520 43.46 -14.47 33.24
C MET A 520 43.24 -15.58 34.27
N GLY A 521 43.09 -16.83 33.83
CA GLY A 521 42.87 -18.00 34.68
C GLY A 521 44.14 -18.74 35.07
N SER A 522 45.23 -18.60 34.31
CA SER A 522 46.55 -19.08 34.72
C SER A 522 47.07 -18.23 35.90
N PRO A 523 47.53 -18.83 37.01
CA PRO A 523 48.30 -18.09 38.00
C PRO A 523 49.54 -17.56 37.29
N VAL A 524 49.60 -16.25 37.06
CA VAL A 524 50.81 -15.62 36.55
C VAL A 524 51.90 -15.89 37.59
N THR A 525 52.86 -16.77 37.27
CA THR A 525 54.18 -16.68 37.87
C THR A 525 54.65 -15.27 37.56
N ARG A 526 54.67 -14.42 38.60
CA ARG A 526 55.22 -13.06 38.55
C ARG A 526 56.70 -13.16 38.18
N GLU A 527 57.00 -13.25 36.89
CA GLU A 527 58.29 -12.79 36.40
C GLU A 527 58.12 -11.32 36.00
N ALA A 528 58.88 -10.49 36.72
CA ALA A 528 58.88 -9.06 36.62
C ALA A 528 59.19 -8.62 35.18
N ILE A 529 58.21 -7.98 34.52
CA ILE A 529 58.52 -7.13 33.38
C ILE A 529 58.97 -5.78 33.95
N PRO A 530 60.19 -5.30 33.66
CA PRO A 530 60.71 -4.07 34.22
C PRO A 530 59.86 -2.87 33.78
N SER A 531 59.61 -1.98 34.73
CA SER A 531 59.04 -0.64 34.52
C SER A 531 59.75 0.07 33.36
N ILE A 532 59.04 0.31 32.26
CA ILE A 532 59.39 1.37 31.31
C ILE A 532 58.51 2.57 31.63
N ALA A 533 58.96 3.33 32.62
CA ALA A 533 58.71 4.76 32.68
C ALA A 533 59.72 5.47 31.78
N SER A 534 59.27 6.54 31.12
CA SER A 534 60.01 7.52 30.29
C SER A 534 60.44 7.09 28.88
N LYS A 535 59.73 7.59 27.85
CA LYS A 535 60.05 8.83 27.14
C LYS A 535 58.91 9.22 26.20
#